data_AF-A0A1H9WPB9-F1
#
_entry.id   AF-A0A1H9WPB9-F1
#
_cell.length_a   1.000
_cell.length_b   1.000
_cell.length_c   1.000
_cell.angle_alpha   90.00
_cell.angle_beta   90.00
_cell.angle_gamma   90.00
#
_symmetry.space_group_name_H-M   'P 1'
#
loop_
_entity.id
_entity.type
_entity.pdbx_description
1 polymer ?
#
loop_
_entity_poly.entity_id
_entity_poly.type
_entity_poly.pdbx_seq_one_letter_code
_entity_poly.pdbx_strand_id
1 'polypeptide(L)'
;MNQLALQHITDSAYCFPVSDNEIVIRLRTAADDIKDAYIIYESKYKIAESRHKKAMTKIGTGRIYDYYSIRLKLDDTRLAYVFYLNDGENYYYFSEDGASLDYDFSKGYYNFFQYPYINEADIHHKVEWLCNSCFYQIFIDRFCIGDDNKDKSYINLKWGDKPTPKSFAGGDIKGIISKLDYIKSIGCDALYLTPIFRSPSNHKYDIVDYYDIDEHFGCKEDFKNLVEQLHKRNMRIVLDAVFNHVSEKNELFQDVIKKGKDSEYFDYFVIRGDRPCKNPLNYEVFAGCDYMPKWNTSNPAVQDYLIAIALYYIQEYDIDGWRLDVSDEISHDFWRKFRKAIKSVKKDAAIIGENWHDASVYLRGDQYDSIMNYAFTKACLDYFAYNKLDATKTAQKLNDILMRNTDTVNDMMLNLLDSHDTDRFLNEVKGDKDKLYAALCLLYLFPGAPSIFYGTECYTMGGYDPDCRRCMDWETALNKDNKAVLLLIKLSLIRKKCEFSFEGTLVNASQDGRVLILKRHGQRADAELYINQTDEVGTYNELQIAPGSFRLFADGGEIL
;
A
#
# COMPACT_ATOMS: atom_id res chain seq x y z
N MET A 1 -30.37 -17.17 -11.85
CA MET A 1 -28.95 -17.16 -11.46
C MET A 1 -28.04 -17.18 -12.69
N ASN A 2 -27.17 -16.19 -12.85
CA ASN A 2 -26.11 -16.14 -13.85
C ASN A 2 -24.87 -16.91 -13.38
N GLN A 3 -24.80 -18.20 -13.73
CA GLN A 3 -23.71 -19.08 -13.33
C GLN A 3 -22.32 -18.63 -13.82
N LEU A 4 -22.24 -17.89 -14.94
CA LEU A 4 -20.96 -17.41 -15.49
C LEU A 4 -20.25 -16.42 -14.58
N ALA A 5 -20.98 -15.79 -13.65
CA ALA A 5 -20.43 -14.81 -12.72
C ALA A 5 -20.03 -15.41 -11.36
N LEU A 6 -20.46 -16.64 -11.07
CA LEU A 6 -20.11 -17.33 -9.82
C LEU A 6 -18.61 -17.60 -9.77
N GLN A 7 -17.96 -17.15 -8.69
CA GLN A 7 -16.56 -17.49 -8.45
C GLN A 7 -16.25 -17.59 -6.96
N HIS A 8 -15.52 -18.64 -6.64
CA HIS A 8 -14.85 -18.87 -5.38
C HIS A 8 -13.57 -19.64 -5.66
N ILE A 9 -12.47 -19.31 -4.98
CA ILE A 9 -11.17 -19.96 -5.14
C ILE A 9 -10.60 -20.17 -3.73
N THR A 10 -10.26 -21.41 -3.38
CA THR A 10 -9.59 -21.75 -2.11
C THR A 10 -8.16 -21.20 -2.09
N ASP A 11 -7.57 -20.98 -0.91
CA ASP A 11 -6.20 -20.45 -0.75
C ASP A 11 -5.95 -19.14 -1.55
N SER A 12 -6.90 -18.20 -1.45
CA SER A 12 -6.88 -16.95 -2.23
C SER A 12 -7.54 -15.80 -1.46
N ALA A 13 -7.72 -14.64 -2.09
CA ALA A 13 -8.54 -13.54 -1.55
C ALA A 13 -10.01 -13.91 -1.31
N TYR A 14 -10.46 -15.09 -1.74
CA TYR A 14 -11.79 -15.64 -1.47
C TYR A 14 -11.83 -16.64 -0.30
N CYS A 15 -10.71 -17.18 0.15
CA CYS A 15 -10.66 -18.14 1.25
C CYS A 15 -9.29 -18.08 1.93
N PHE A 16 -9.24 -17.50 3.13
CA PHE A 16 -7.99 -17.25 3.83
C PHE A 16 -8.17 -17.27 5.35
N PRO A 17 -7.19 -17.82 6.10
CA PRO A 17 -7.22 -17.80 7.56
C PRO A 17 -6.85 -16.41 8.07
N VAL A 18 -7.44 -16.03 9.20
CA VAL A 18 -7.12 -14.78 9.93
C VAL A 18 -6.57 -15.07 11.33
N SER A 19 -6.74 -16.29 11.82
CA SER A 19 -6.13 -16.83 13.04
C SER A 19 -5.95 -18.34 12.91
N ASP A 20 -5.48 -19.00 13.97
CA ASP A 20 -5.27 -20.45 14.01
C ASP A 20 -6.57 -21.27 13.90
N ASN A 21 -7.73 -20.67 14.17
CA ASN A 21 -9.03 -21.32 14.11
C ASN A 21 -10.14 -20.48 13.44
N GLU A 22 -9.80 -19.33 12.85
CA GLU A 22 -10.77 -18.52 12.10
C GLU A 22 -10.37 -18.37 10.63
N ILE A 23 -11.38 -18.49 9.77
CA ILE A 23 -11.24 -18.38 8.32
C ILE A 23 -12.30 -17.45 7.76
N VAL A 24 -11.91 -16.64 6.77
CA VAL A 24 -12.83 -15.80 5.98
C VAL A 24 -13.06 -16.46 4.63
N ILE A 25 -14.33 -16.59 4.27
CA ILE A 25 -14.78 -17.19 3.01
C ILE A 25 -15.65 -16.18 2.28
N ARG A 26 -15.30 -15.90 1.03
CA ARG A 26 -16.02 -14.96 0.18
C ARG A 26 -16.54 -15.64 -1.08
N LEU A 27 -17.64 -15.12 -1.60
CA LEU A 27 -18.26 -15.55 -2.84
C LEU A 27 -18.50 -14.33 -3.73
N ARG A 28 -18.16 -14.44 -5.02
CA ARG A 28 -18.56 -13.47 -6.04
C ARG A 28 -19.73 -14.02 -6.85
N THR A 29 -20.74 -13.19 -7.09
CA THR A 29 -21.86 -13.46 -8.01
C THR A 29 -22.04 -12.29 -8.98
N ALA A 30 -22.93 -12.43 -9.97
CA ALA A 30 -23.40 -11.26 -10.71
C ALA A 30 -24.11 -10.29 -9.73
N ALA A 31 -23.97 -8.98 -9.98
CA ALA A 31 -24.66 -7.97 -9.18
C ALA A 31 -26.18 -8.15 -9.25
N ASP A 32 -26.84 -8.08 -8.10
CA ASP A 32 -28.30 -8.19 -7.91
C ASP A 32 -28.92 -9.51 -8.42
N ASP A 33 -28.12 -10.55 -8.62
CA ASP A 33 -28.56 -11.86 -9.14
C ASP A 33 -28.90 -12.87 -8.02
N ILE A 34 -28.35 -12.68 -6.81
CA ILE A 34 -28.60 -13.55 -5.65
C ILE A 34 -29.34 -12.79 -4.56
N LYS A 35 -30.49 -13.32 -4.15
CA LYS A 35 -31.31 -12.79 -3.06
C LYS A 35 -30.72 -13.12 -1.69
N ASP A 36 -30.37 -14.39 -1.48
CA ASP A 36 -29.80 -14.89 -0.24
C ASP A 36 -28.65 -15.86 -0.54
N ALA A 37 -27.51 -15.65 0.12
CA ALA A 37 -26.36 -16.56 0.04
C ALA A 37 -26.12 -17.22 1.40
N TYR A 38 -25.94 -18.54 1.40
CA TYR A 38 -25.58 -19.31 2.58
C TYR A 38 -24.32 -20.12 2.30
N ILE A 39 -23.60 -20.47 3.36
CA ILE A 39 -22.57 -21.50 3.35
C ILE A 39 -23.09 -22.72 4.12
N ILE A 40 -22.87 -23.91 3.57
CA ILE A 40 -23.08 -25.19 4.25
C ILE A 40 -21.70 -25.80 4.46
N TYR A 41 -21.31 -26.02 5.71
CA TYR A 41 -19.95 -26.41 6.07
C TYR A 41 -19.91 -27.38 7.25
N GLU A 42 -18.80 -28.09 7.37
CA GLU A 42 -18.43 -28.98 8.47
C GLU A 42 -16.94 -29.35 8.35
N SER A 43 -16.37 -30.03 9.35
CA SER A 43 -15.13 -30.79 9.16
C SER A 43 -15.20 -31.69 7.91
N LYS A 44 -14.14 -31.71 7.11
CA LYS A 44 -14.10 -32.51 5.86
C LYS A 44 -14.31 -34.00 6.06
N TYR A 45 -14.09 -34.51 7.27
CA TYR A 45 -14.32 -35.91 7.62
C TYR A 45 -15.73 -36.19 8.16
N LYS A 46 -16.53 -35.16 8.39
CA LYS A 46 -17.87 -35.26 9.00
C LYS A 46 -18.98 -34.67 8.13
N ILE A 47 -18.67 -33.93 7.07
CA ILE A 47 -19.68 -33.23 6.25
C ILE A 47 -20.74 -34.15 5.62
N ALA A 48 -20.42 -35.42 5.40
CA ALA A 48 -21.37 -36.44 4.96
C ALA A 48 -22.39 -36.80 6.06
N GLU A 49 -22.02 -36.68 7.33
CA GLU A 49 -22.82 -37.05 8.50
C GLU A 49 -23.58 -35.86 9.08
N SER A 50 -22.90 -34.73 9.31
CA SER A 50 -23.44 -33.49 9.88
C SER A 50 -23.09 -32.29 9.02
N ARG A 51 -23.92 -31.24 9.09
CA ARG A 51 -23.72 -29.97 8.37
C ARG A 51 -24.20 -28.81 9.22
N HIS A 52 -23.48 -27.70 9.17
CA HIS A 52 -23.96 -26.39 9.62
C HIS A 52 -24.36 -25.56 8.40
N LYS A 53 -25.39 -24.72 8.56
CA LYS A 53 -25.79 -23.70 7.56
C LYS A 53 -25.71 -22.32 8.19
N LYS A 54 -25.01 -21.38 7.55
CA LYS A 54 -24.92 -19.98 7.99
C LYS A 54 -25.17 -19.04 6.82
N ALA A 55 -25.87 -17.93 7.07
CA ALA A 55 -26.06 -16.87 6.08
C ALA A 55 -24.75 -16.10 5.87
N MET A 56 -24.48 -15.72 4.63
CA MET A 56 -23.36 -14.85 4.27
C MET A 56 -23.85 -13.41 4.13
N THR A 57 -22.98 -12.46 4.43
CA THR A 57 -23.29 -11.03 4.35
C THR A 57 -22.79 -10.48 3.02
N LYS A 58 -23.64 -9.76 2.27
CA LYS A 58 -23.20 -8.94 1.13
C LYS A 58 -22.37 -7.78 1.66
N ILE A 59 -21.06 -7.79 1.42
CA ILE A 59 -20.10 -6.81 1.95
C ILE A 59 -19.79 -5.68 0.97
N GLY A 60 -20.16 -5.83 -0.31
CA GLY A 60 -20.00 -4.78 -1.30
C GLY A 60 -20.49 -5.18 -2.67
N THR A 61 -20.70 -4.17 -3.50
CA THR A 61 -21.05 -4.30 -4.92
C THR A 61 -19.97 -3.62 -5.73
N GLY A 62 -19.34 -4.38 -6.64
CA GLY A 62 -18.40 -3.90 -7.63
C GLY A 62 -19.09 -3.43 -8.91
N ARG A 63 -18.35 -3.29 -10.01
CA ARG A 63 -18.92 -2.80 -11.27
C ARG A 63 -20.04 -3.69 -11.83
N ILE A 64 -19.86 -5.01 -11.75
CA ILE A 64 -20.78 -6.01 -12.30
C ILE A 64 -21.00 -7.21 -11.36
N TYR A 65 -20.45 -7.15 -10.15
CA TYR A 65 -20.42 -8.28 -9.22
C TYR A 65 -20.90 -7.86 -7.83
N ASP A 66 -21.56 -8.79 -7.15
CA ASP A 66 -21.77 -8.72 -5.71
C ASP A 66 -20.78 -9.63 -4.99
N TYR A 67 -20.34 -9.19 -3.81
CA TYR A 67 -19.41 -9.91 -2.97
C TYR A 67 -20.04 -10.23 -1.63
N TYR A 68 -20.09 -11.52 -1.31
CA TYR A 68 -20.58 -12.02 -0.03
C TYR A 68 -19.40 -12.53 0.79
N SER A 69 -19.45 -12.38 2.11
CA SER A 69 -18.41 -12.83 3.02
C SER A 69 -19.00 -13.43 4.29
N ILE A 70 -18.26 -14.36 4.89
CA ILE A 70 -18.50 -14.89 6.23
C ILE A 70 -17.17 -15.21 6.91
N ARG A 71 -17.05 -14.88 8.19
CA ARG A 71 -15.98 -15.37 9.06
C ARG A 71 -16.50 -16.56 9.87
N LEU A 72 -15.77 -17.67 9.82
CA LEU A 72 -16.08 -18.89 10.56
C LEU A 72 -15.01 -19.15 11.60
N LYS A 73 -15.44 -19.33 12.86
CA LYS A 73 -14.64 -19.95 13.89
C LYS A 73 -14.84 -21.46 13.85
N LEU A 74 -13.74 -22.21 13.78
CA LEU A 74 -13.71 -23.65 13.53
C LEU A 74 -13.22 -24.41 14.77
N ASP A 75 -13.96 -25.46 15.17
CA ASP A 75 -13.46 -26.41 16.18
C ASP A 75 -12.47 -27.42 15.58
N ASP A 76 -12.62 -27.72 14.29
CA ASP A 76 -11.70 -28.50 13.47
C ASP A 76 -11.31 -27.67 12.24
N THR A 77 -10.03 -27.35 12.10
CA THR A 77 -9.51 -26.45 11.06
C THR A 77 -9.48 -27.06 9.66
N ARG A 78 -9.89 -28.34 9.53
CA ARG A 78 -9.98 -29.06 8.25
C ARG A 78 -11.40 -28.89 7.71
N LEU A 79 -11.59 -27.91 6.85
CA LEU A 79 -12.92 -27.46 6.45
C LEU A 79 -13.35 -28.05 5.11
N ALA A 80 -14.61 -28.48 5.01
CA ALA A 80 -15.30 -28.71 3.74
C ALA A 80 -16.58 -27.87 3.70
N TYR A 81 -16.95 -27.38 2.50
CA TYR A 81 -18.14 -26.56 2.33
C TYR A 81 -18.64 -26.49 0.89
N VAL A 82 -19.91 -26.11 0.77
CA VAL A 82 -20.55 -25.68 -0.48
C VAL A 82 -21.34 -24.40 -0.21
N PHE A 83 -21.57 -23.59 -1.23
CA PHE A 83 -22.49 -22.47 -1.13
C PHE A 83 -23.90 -22.93 -1.44
N TYR A 84 -24.90 -22.32 -0.81
CA TYR A 84 -26.31 -22.56 -1.05
C TYR A 84 -27.01 -21.24 -1.36
N LEU A 85 -27.38 -21.05 -2.62
CA LEU A 85 -27.68 -19.75 -3.22
C LEU A 85 -29.13 -19.67 -3.66
N ASN A 86 -29.83 -18.62 -3.24
CA ASN A 86 -31.20 -18.31 -3.65
C ASN A 86 -31.19 -17.21 -4.71
N ASP A 87 -31.67 -17.49 -5.92
CA ASP A 87 -31.85 -16.46 -6.96
C ASP A 87 -33.25 -15.84 -6.97
N GLY A 88 -34.10 -16.20 -6.01
CA GLY A 88 -35.48 -15.76 -5.90
C GLY A 88 -36.49 -16.74 -6.49
N GLU A 89 -36.06 -17.66 -7.36
CA GLU A 89 -36.89 -18.72 -7.94
C GLU A 89 -36.51 -20.10 -7.40
N ASN A 90 -35.21 -20.40 -7.36
CA ASN A 90 -34.68 -21.70 -6.96
C ASN A 90 -33.53 -21.54 -5.96
N TYR A 91 -33.19 -22.66 -5.33
CA TYR A 91 -31.96 -22.80 -4.56
C TYR A 91 -30.96 -23.70 -5.27
N TYR A 92 -29.71 -23.27 -5.33
CA TYR A 92 -28.62 -24.00 -5.96
C TYR A 92 -27.50 -24.28 -4.95
N TYR A 93 -26.93 -25.47 -5.02
CA TYR A 93 -25.65 -25.78 -4.38
C TYR A 93 -24.53 -25.40 -5.35
N PHE A 94 -23.59 -24.58 -4.92
CA PHE A 94 -22.39 -24.25 -5.69
C PHE A 94 -21.17 -24.88 -5.03
N SER A 95 -20.53 -25.76 -5.78
CA SER A 95 -19.39 -26.61 -5.39
C SER A 95 -18.26 -26.47 -6.42
N GLU A 96 -17.18 -27.26 -6.32
CA GLU A 96 -16.09 -27.26 -7.31
C GLU A 96 -16.55 -27.68 -8.71
N ASP A 97 -17.63 -28.47 -8.81
CA ASP A 97 -18.25 -28.87 -10.08
C ASP A 97 -19.20 -27.81 -10.66
N GLY A 98 -19.39 -26.69 -9.98
CA GLY A 98 -20.35 -25.66 -10.36
C GLY A 98 -21.67 -25.73 -9.61
N ALA A 99 -22.71 -25.12 -10.18
CA ALA A 99 -24.01 -24.94 -9.54
C ALA A 99 -25.02 -26.03 -9.98
N SER A 100 -25.63 -26.71 -9.00
CA SER A 100 -26.64 -27.75 -9.19
C SER A 100 -27.87 -27.53 -8.29
N LEU A 101 -29.02 -28.07 -8.69
CA LEU A 101 -30.26 -28.00 -7.88
C LEU A 101 -30.26 -28.99 -6.71
N ASP A 102 -29.51 -30.08 -6.84
CA ASP A 102 -29.32 -31.12 -5.85
C ASP A 102 -27.84 -31.34 -5.55
N TYR A 103 -27.53 -31.85 -4.36
CA TYR A 103 -26.16 -32.16 -3.96
C TYR A 103 -26.14 -33.34 -2.99
N ASP A 104 -25.41 -34.39 -3.34
CA ASP A 104 -25.25 -35.60 -2.52
C ASP A 104 -24.04 -35.46 -1.59
N PHE A 105 -24.28 -35.00 -0.36
CA PHE A 105 -23.23 -34.85 0.66
C PHE A 105 -22.52 -36.17 1.02
N SER A 106 -23.12 -37.33 0.77
CA SER A 106 -22.46 -38.63 1.02
C SER A 106 -21.29 -38.89 0.06
N LYS A 107 -21.29 -38.21 -1.09
CA LYS A 107 -20.25 -38.27 -2.13
C LYS A 107 -19.53 -36.93 -2.32
N GLY A 108 -19.78 -35.97 -1.44
CA GLY A 108 -19.26 -34.61 -1.59
C GLY A 108 -17.74 -34.50 -1.58
N TYR A 109 -17.02 -35.51 -1.07
CA TYR A 109 -15.55 -35.54 -1.09
C TYR A 109 -14.92 -35.50 -2.48
N TYR A 110 -15.70 -35.68 -3.54
CA TYR A 110 -15.24 -35.47 -4.92
C TYR A 110 -15.27 -34.02 -5.36
N ASN A 111 -16.10 -33.16 -4.76
CA ASN A 111 -16.40 -31.85 -5.33
C ASN A 111 -16.84 -30.75 -4.35
N PHE A 112 -16.86 -30.95 -3.04
CA PHE A 112 -16.97 -29.81 -2.12
C PHE A 112 -15.74 -28.91 -2.25
N PHE A 113 -15.88 -27.63 -1.94
CA PHE A 113 -14.70 -26.82 -1.65
C PHE A 113 -14.11 -27.28 -0.32
N GLN A 114 -12.79 -27.22 -0.20
CA GLN A 114 -12.11 -27.55 1.05
C GLN A 114 -10.96 -26.61 1.36
N TYR A 115 -10.80 -26.30 2.65
CA TYR A 115 -9.57 -25.74 3.18
C TYR A 115 -8.84 -26.87 3.94
N PRO A 116 -7.74 -27.41 3.40
CA PRO A 116 -7.22 -28.69 3.86
C PRO A 116 -6.83 -28.74 5.34
N TYR A 117 -6.20 -27.67 5.85
CA TYR A 117 -5.79 -27.45 7.25
C TYR A 117 -5.26 -26.01 7.42
N ILE A 118 -5.54 -25.34 8.55
CA ILE A 118 -4.91 -24.04 8.88
C ILE A 118 -3.56 -24.28 9.55
N ASN A 119 -2.46 -24.09 8.81
CA ASN A 119 -1.12 -24.05 9.42
C ASN A 119 -0.81 -22.64 9.88
N GLU A 120 -0.36 -22.50 11.13
CA GLU A 120 0.06 -21.21 11.68
C GLU A 120 1.14 -20.52 10.81
N ALA A 121 2.08 -21.30 10.27
CA ALA A 121 3.15 -20.79 9.42
C ALA A 121 2.68 -20.17 8.08
N ASP A 122 1.47 -20.51 7.63
CA ASP A 122 0.89 -20.02 6.38
C ASP A 122 -0.06 -18.82 6.62
N ILE A 123 -0.31 -18.44 7.88
CA ILE A 123 -1.17 -17.30 8.22
C ILE A 123 -0.43 -15.99 7.91
N HIS A 124 -1.06 -15.15 7.10
CA HIS A 124 -0.58 -13.79 6.90
C HIS A 124 -0.93 -12.94 8.14
N HIS A 125 0.05 -12.77 9.04
CA HIS A 125 -0.11 -11.93 10.23
C HIS A 125 -0.01 -10.43 9.92
N LYS A 126 -0.80 -9.64 10.64
CA LYS A 126 -0.73 -8.18 10.59
C LYS A 126 0.56 -7.67 11.23
N VAL A 127 1.14 -6.64 10.62
CA VAL A 127 2.07 -5.75 11.29
C VAL A 127 1.24 -4.69 12.01
N GLU A 128 0.95 -4.92 13.30
CA GLU A 128 -0.08 -4.17 14.05
C GLU A 128 0.08 -2.64 13.98
N TRP A 129 1.32 -2.13 14.08
CA TRP A 129 1.55 -0.70 14.01
C TRP A 129 1.25 -0.11 12.61
N LEU A 130 1.47 -0.89 11.54
CA LEU A 130 1.23 -0.45 10.16
C LEU A 130 -0.25 -0.16 9.93
N CYS A 131 -1.16 -0.96 10.50
CA CYS A 131 -2.60 -0.86 10.21
C CYS A 131 -3.23 0.49 10.56
N ASN A 132 -2.73 1.14 11.60
CA ASN A 132 -3.29 2.40 12.10
C ASN A 132 -2.34 3.60 11.91
N SER A 133 -1.14 3.37 11.37
CA SER A 133 -0.16 4.42 11.14
C SER A 133 -0.61 5.43 10.09
N CYS A 134 -0.06 6.64 10.21
CA CYS A 134 -0.15 7.70 9.20
C CYS A 134 1.27 8.04 8.74
N PHE A 135 1.54 7.76 7.46
CA PHE A 135 2.85 7.92 6.84
C PHE A 135 3.08 9.34 6.33
N TYR A 136 4.32 9.78 6.41
CA TYR A 136 4.81 11.01 5.79
C TYR A 136 6.01 10.67 4.90
N GLN A 137 5.83 10.76 3.58
CA GLN A 137 6.86 10.47 2.59
C GLN A 137 7.73 11.71 2.36
N ILE A 138 9.04 11.55 2.51
CA ILE A 138 10.03 12.63 2.40
C ILE A 138 11.00 12.35 1.26
N PHE A 139 11.14 13.32 0.35
CA PHE A 139 12.27 13.41 -0.57
C PHE A 139 13.34 14.33 0.06
N ILE A 140 14.42 13.74 0.56
CA ILE A 140 15.33 14.37 1.54
C ILE A 140 15.93 15.68 1.03
N ASP A 141 16.49 15.68 -0.19
CA ASP A 141 17.15 16.86 -0.80
C ASP A 141 16.25 18.10 -0.84
N ARG A 142 14.93 17.93 -0.77
CA ARG A 142 13.93 18.98 -1.00
C ARG A 142 13.13 19.32 0.25
N PHE A 143 13.41 18.68 1.38
CA PHE A 143 12.59 18.80 2.58
C PHE A 143 13.03 19.93 3.50
N CYS A 144 14.25 19.88 4.03
CA CYS A 144 14.75 20.93 4.92
C CYS A 144 16.28 20.88 4.98
N ILE A 145 16.93 22.04 4.92
CA ILE A 145 18.37 22.17 5.20
C ILE A 145 18.50 22.41 6.71
N GLY A 146 19.11 21.49 7.44
CA GLY A 146 19.32 21.62 8.87
C GLY A 146 20.79 21.68 9.29
N ASP A 147 21.73 21.33 8.41
CA ASP A 147 23.16 21.47 8.69
C ASP A 147 23.69 22.83 8.20
N ASP A 148 23.94 23.75 9.14
CA ASP A 148 24.50 25.06 8.83
C ASP A 148 25.95 24.99 8.34
N ASN A 149 26.68 23.93 8.69
CA ASN A 149 28.12 23.76 8.41
C ASN A 149 28.40 22.85 7.20
N LYS A 150 27.37 22.35 6.51
CA LYS A 150 27.56 21.49 5.34
C LYS A 150 28.25 22.21 4.19
N ASP A 151 28.91 21.44 3.33
CA ASP A 151 29.31 21.94 2.03
C ASP A 151 28.05 22.33 1.23
N LYS A 152 28.04 23.55 0.69
CA LYS A 152 26.95 24.09 -0.15
C LYS A 152 27.37 24.22 -1.61
N SER A 153 28.58 23.80 -1.97
CA SER A 153 29.15 23.97 -3.32
C SER A 153 28.38 23.22 -4.41
N TYR A 154 27.74 22.09 -4.06
CA TYR A 154 26.92 21.28 -4.96
C TYR A 154 25.49 21.82 -5.15
N ILE A 155 25.02 22.71 -4.25
CA ILE A 155 23.65 23.23 -4.27
C ILE A 155 23.53 24.19 -5.45
N ASN A 156 22.73 23.79 -6.43
CA ASN A 156 22.50 24.53 -7.67
C ASN A 156 21.01 24.88 -7.89
N LEU A 157 20.13 24.48 -6.97
CA LEU A 157 18.73 24.89 -6.93
C LEU A 157 18.53 25.91 -5.81
N LYS A 158 18.07 27.11 -6.17
CA LYS A 158 17.60 28.06 -5.18
C LYS A 158 16.30 27.52 -4.55
N TRP A 159 16.19 27.58 -3.22
CA TRP A 159 14.99 27.11 -2.51
C TRP A 159 13.73 27.83 -3.03
N GLY A 160 12.76 27.05 -3.52
CA GLY A 160 11.52 27.54 -4.12
C GLY A 160 11.51 27.58 -5.65
N ASP A 161 12.65 27.47 -6.32
CA ASP A 161 12.70 27.38 -7.78
C ASP A 161 12.23 26.00 -8.29
N LYS A 162 11.83 25.93 -9.56
CA LYS A 162 11.42 24.68 -10.20
C LYS A 162 12.62 23.74 -10.37
N PRO A 163 12.56 22.50 -9.87
CA PRO A 163 13.67 21.56 -9.99
C PRO A 163 13.88 21.07 -11.42
N THR A 164 15.11 20.65 -11.70
CA THR A 164 15.50 19.87 -12.88
C THR A 164 16.00 18.48 -12.44
N PRO A 165 16.13 17.51 -13.37
CA PRO A 165 16.58 16.16 -13.01
C PRO A 165 17.96 16.11 -12.34
N LYS A 166 18.79 17.15 -12.52
CA LYS A 166 20.16 17.24 -11.98
C LYS A 166 20.32 18.33 -10.91
N SER A 167 19.22 18.88 -10.44
CA SER A 167 19.24 19.97 -9.46
C SER A 167 19.33 19.46 -8.02
N PHE A 168 20.09 20.14 -7.17
CA PHE A 168 20.27 19.85 -5.75
C PHE A 168 19.86 21.07 -4.93
N ALA A 169 18.95 20.89 -3.97
CA ALA A 169 18.53 21.95 -3.06
C ALA A 169 19.18 21.85 -1.68
N GLY A 170 19.78 20.71 -1.36
CA GLY A 170 20.64 20.54 -0.19
C GLY A 170 19.93 20.21 1.11
N GLY A 171 18.70 19.69 1.06
CA GLY A 171 18.05 19.13 2.24
C GLY A 171 18.80 17.93 2.83
N ASP A 172 18.67 17.70 4.13
CA ASP A 172 19.47 16.72 4.88
C ASP A 172 18.75 16.09 6.07
N ILE A 173 19.40 15.08 6.66
CA ILE A 173 18.88 14.33 7.81
C ILE A 173 18.70 15.24 9.04
N LYS A 174 19.61 16.17 9.30
CA LYS A 174 19.47 17.14 10.40
C LYS A 174 18.24 18.03 10.21
N GLY A 175 17.96 18.42 8.97
CA GLY A 175 16.74 19.11 8.58
C GLY A 175 15.50 18.31 8.95
N ILE A 176 15.46 17.01 8.63
CA ILE A 176 14.36 16.12 9.02
C ILE A 176 14.22 16.07 10.55
N ILE A 177 15.32 15.86 11.28
CA ILE A 177 15.33 15.82 12.76
C ILE A 177 14.70 17.10 13.34
N SER A 178 15.06 18.28 12.81
CA SER A 178 14.54 19.57 13.27
C SER A 178 13.03 19.75 13.07
N LYS A 179 12.40 18.90 12.24
CA LYS A 179 10.98 18.99 11.86
C LYS A 179 10.16 17.79 12.32
N LEU A 180 10.73 16.86 13.08
CA LEU A 180 9.97 15.71 13.61
C LEU A 180 8.78 16.13 14.48
N ASP A 181 8.94 17.20 15.28
CA ASP A 181 7.85 17.72 16.11
C ASP A 181 6.71 18.28 15.24
N TYR A 182 7.04 18.89 14.09
CA TYR A 182 6.04 19.33 13.12
C TYR A 182 5.29 18.13 12.54
N ILE A 183 6.01 17.14 12.01
CA ILE A 183 5.42 15.93 11.37
C ILE A 183 4.52 15.19 12.37
N LYS A 184 4.97 15.05 13.62
CA LYS A 184 4.16 14.47 14.69
C LYS A 184 2.93 15.30 15.01
N SER A 185 3.05 16.64 15.02
CA SER A 185 1.94 17.52 15.35
C SER A 185 0.81 17.48 14.32
N ILE A 186 1.13 17.28 13.03
CA ILE A 186 0.11 17.05 11.98
C ILE A 186 -0.50 15.64 12.02
N GLY A 187 0.00 14.79 12.91
CA GLY A 187 -0.57 13.48 13.25
C GLY A 187 0.09 12.27 12.61
N CYS A 188 1.13 12.48 11.78
CA CYS A 188 1.91 11.39 11.19
C CYS A 188 2.82 10.73 12.23
N ASP A 189 2.90 9.41 12.17
CA ASP A 189 3.68 8.58 13.11
C ASP A 189 4.58 7.55 12.42
N ALA A 190 4.66 7.57 11.10
CA ALA A 190 5.65 6.81 10.34
C ALA A 190 6.29 7.69 9.26
N LEU A 191 7.60 7.60 9.09
CA LEU A 191 8.31 8.20 7.96
C LEU A 191 8.57 7.15 6.89
N TYR A 192 8.39 7.54 5.64
CA TYR A 192 8.95 6.85 4.49
C TYR A 192 9.98 7.79 3.84
N LEU A 193 11.25 7.39 3.87
CA LEU A 193 12.32 8.12 3.20
C LEU A 193 12.62 7.47 1.85
N THR A 194 12.72 8.28 0.80
CA THR A 194 13.38 7.89 -0.46
C THR A 194 14.85 7.50 -0.21
N PRO A 195 15.57 6.89 -1.18
CA PRO A 195 16.89 6.31 -0.90
C PRO A 195 17.88 7.30 -0.24
N ILE A 196 18.57 6.80 0.79
CA ILE A 196 19.49 7.60 1.63
C ILE A 196 20.97 7.30 1.35
N PHE A 197 21.22 6.28 0.53
CA PHE A 197 22.54 5.72 0.33
C PHE A 197 23.37 6.58 -0.62
N ARG A 198 24.69 6.44 -0.53
CA ARG A 198 25.65 7.20 -1.34
C ARG A 198 25.37 7.02 -2.84
N SER A 199 25.09 8.12 -3.53
CA SER A 199 24.77 8.14 -4.96
C SER A 199 25.08 9.51 -5.60
N PRO A 200 25.45 9.57 -6.89
CA PRO A 200 25.80 10.82 -7.55
C PRO A 200 24.58 11.69 -7.93
N SER A 201 23.36 11.15 -7.92
CA SER A 201 22.15 11.86 -8.34
C SER A 201 21.47 12.58 -7.18
N ASN A 202 20.44 13.38 -7.43
CA ASN A 202 19.61 13.96 -6.36
C ASN A 202 18.62 12.94 -5.76
N HIS A 203 18.18 11.96 -6.56
CA HIS A 203 17.14 10.98 -6.22
C HIS A 203 17.68 9.71 -5.56
N LYS A 204 18.99 9.45 -5.69
CA LYS A 204 19.72 8.40 -4.99
C LYS A 204 19.37 6.94 -5.34
N TYR A 205 18.56 6.72 -6.38
CA TYR A 205 18.27 5.37 -6.92
C TYR A 205 19.45 4.71 -7.63
N ASP A 206 20.40 5.48 -8.17
CA ASP A 206 21.66 4.95 -8.70
C ASP A 206 22.70 4.85 -7.57
N ILE A 207 22.52 3.86 -6.70
CA ILE A 207 23.34 3.64 -5.51
C ILE A 207 24.77 3.25 -5.88
N VAL A 208 25.76 3.91 -5.30
CA VAL A 208 27.17 3.52 -5.42
C VAL A 208 27.53 2.55 -4.31
N ASP A 209 27.07 2.81 -3.09
CA ASP A 209 27.38 2.03 -1.90
C ASP A 209 26.19 2.00 -0.95
N TYR A 210 25.66 0.80 -0.71
CA TYR A 210 24.51 0.57 0.16
C TYR A 210 24.84 0.69 1.64
N TYR A 211 26.11 0.59 2.04
CA TYR A 211 26.51 0.62 3.45
C TYR A 211 26.90 2.02 3.92
N ASP A 212 26.84 3.04 3.06
CA ASP A 212 27.19 4.41 3.39
C ASP A 212 26.01 5.36 3.15
N ILE A 213 25.89 6.34 4.04
CA ILE A 213 24.89 7.41 3.91
C ILE A 213 25.46 8.46 2.96
N ASP A 214 24.61 9.01 2.08
CA ASP A 214 25.06 10.03 1.15
C ASP A 214 25.62 11.26 1.88
N GLU A 215 26.81 11.69 1.50
CA GLU A 215 27.53 12.78 2.15
C GLU A 215 26.76 14.12 2.10
N HIS A 216 25.88 14.30 1.11
CA HIS A 216 25.04 15.49 1.03
C HIS A 216 23.90 15.48 2.06
N PHE A 217 23.49 14.29 2.53
CA PHE A 217 22.41 14.10 3.50
C PHE A 217 22.91 14.04 4.94
N GLY A 218 24.15 13.60 5.17
CA GLY A 218 24.77 13.52 6.49
C GLY A 218 25.71 12.32 6.59
N CYS A 219 25.85 11.77 7.79
CA CYS A 219 26.63 10.57 8.03
C CYS A 219 25.82 9.48 8.76
N LYS A 220 26.44 8.32 8.98
CA LYS A 220 25.87 7.20 9.75
C LYS A 220 25.40 7.60 11.15
N GLU A 221 26.11 8.50 11.82
CA GLU A 221 25.74 8.98 13.16
C GLU A 221 24.50 9.89 13.10
N ASP A 222 24.39 10.73 12.07
CA ASP A 222 23.18 11.54 11.86
C ASP A 222 21.97 10.64 11.60
N PHE A 223 22.15 9.58 10.79
CA PHE A 223 21.09 8.61 10.52
C PHE A 223 20.68 7.85 11.78
N LYS A 224 21.63 7.36 12.57
CA LYS A 224 21.35 6.73 13.87
C LYS A 224 20.57 7.66 14.79
N ASN A 225 21.00 8.92 14.91
CA ASN A 225 20.30 9.92 15.70
C ASN A 225 18.88 10.17 15.17
N LEU A 226 18.65 10.19 13.85
CA LEU A 226 17.30 10.31 13.29
C LEU A 226 16.39 9.18 13.77
N VAL A 227 16.83 7.92 13.69
CA VAL A 227 16.03 6.78 14.14
C VAL A 227 15.75 6.87 15.65
N GLU A 228 16.76 7.17 16.47
CA GLU A 228 16.57 7.35 17.91
C GLU A 228 15.57 8.48 18.24
N GLN A 229 15.60 9.59 17.50
CA GLN A 229 14.68 10.72 17.72
C GLN A 229 13.24 10.39 17.29
N LEU A 230 13.07 9.56 16.26
CA LEU A 230 11.76 9.04 15.84
C LEU A 230 11.19 8.12 16.91
N HIS A 231 11.98 7.14 17.37
CA HIS A 231 11.52 6.18 18.38
C HIS A 231 11.21 6.85 19.73
N LYS A 232 12.01 7.84 20.17
CA LYS A 232 11.70 8.68 21.34
C LYS A 232 10.34 9.39 21.25
N ARG A 233 9.82 9.53 20.03
CA ARG A 233 8.53 10.14 19.72
C ARG A 233 7.43 9.12 19.42
N ASN A 234 7.68 7.82 19.57
CA ASN A 234 6.81 6.72 19.12
C ASN A 234 6.48 6.83 17.62
N MET A 235 7.46 7.26 16.83
CA MET A 235 7.36 7.29 15.38
C MET A 235 8.21 6.16 14.77
N ARG A 236 7.81 5.68 13.60
CA ARG A 236 8.47 4.59 12.87
C ARG A 236 9.20 5.12 11.64
N ILE A 237 10.14 4.34 11.11
CA ILE A 237 10.83 4.65 9.86
C ILE A 237 10.87 3.45 8.91
N VAL A 238 10.50 3.71 7.66
CA VAL A 238 10.66 2.80 6.54
C VAL A 238 11.64 3.41 5.54
N LEU A 239 12.65 2.64 5.15
CA LEU A 239 13.65 3.04 4.15
C LEU A 239 13.34 2.47 2.78
N ASP A 240 13.79 3.14 1.74
CA ASP A 240 13.75 2.66 0.37
C ASP A 240 14.87 1.62 0.09
N ALA A 241 14.49 0.46 -0.45
CA ALA A 241 15.37 -0.63 -0.82
C ALA A 241 15.44 -0.76 -2.35
N VAL A 242 16.50 -0.23 -2.93
CA VAL A 242 16.77 -0.32 -4.37
C VAL A 242 17.57 -1.57 -4.68
N PHE A 243 16.89 -2.72 -4.66
CA PHE A 243 17.49 -4.05 -4.87
C PHE A 243 17.35 -4.57 -6.30
N ASN A 244 16.71 -3.80 -7.19
CA ASN A 244 16.54 -4.17 -8.59
C ASN A 244 17.81 -3.87 -9.39
N HIS A 245 18.42 -2.72 -9.12
CA HIS A 245 19.54 -2.17 -9.88
C HIS A 245 20.49 -1.41 -8.96
N VAL A 246 21.65 -1.02 -9.50
CA VAL A 246 22.69 -0.26 -8.80
C VAL A 246 23.30 0.76 -9.77
N SER A 247 24.06 1.75 -9.30
CA SER A 247 24.82 2.65 -10.17
C SER A 247 25.88 1.90 -10.98
N GLU A 248 26.13 2.35 -12.21
CA GLU A 248 27.31 1.93 -12.96
C GLU A 248 28.62 2.22 -12.23
N LYS A 249 28.62 3.17 -11.27
CA LYS A 249 29.79 3.52 -10.47
C LYS A 249 30.02 2.59 -9.27
N ASN A 250 29.12 1.63 -9.01
CA ASN A 250 29.30 0.67 -7.93
C ASN A 250 30.57 -0.17 -8.14
N GLU A 251 31.28 -0.44 -7.04
CA GLU A 251 32.58 -1.10 -7.09
C GLU A 251 32.51 -2.51 -7.71
N LEU A 252 31.44 -3.25 -7.45
CA LEU A 252 31.25 -4.59 -8.00
C LEU A 252 31.04 -4.53 -9.52
N PHE A 253 30.22 -3.60 -10.00
CA PHE A 253 30.04 -3.41 -11.44
C PHE A 253 31.30 -2.87 -12.13
N GLN A 254 32.03 -1.96 -11.47
CA GLN A 254 33.30 -1.44 -11.97
C GLN A 254 34.38 -2.52 -12.07
N ASP A 255 34.39 -3.51 -11.17
CA ASP A 255 35.26 -4.69 -11.30
C ASP A 255 34.91 -5.51 -12.56
N VAL A 256 33.61 -5.71 -12.81
CA VAL A 256 33.11 -6.41 -14.01
C VAL A 256 33.43 -5.64 -15.29
N ILE A 257 33.35 -4.31 -15.31
CA ILE A 257 33.78 -3.50 -16.46
C ILE A 257 35.28 -3.72 -16.76
N LYS A 258 36.13 -3.77 -15.72
CA LYS A 258 37.57 -3.90 -15.87
C LYS A 258 38.00 -5.31 -16.29
N LYS A 259 37.44 -6.34 -15.66
CA LYS A 259 37.86 -7.74 -15.82
C LYS A 259 36.98 -8.55 -16.78
N GLY A 260 35.76 -8.10 -17.08
CA GLY A 260 34.79 -8.90 -17.84
C GLY A 260 34.47 -10.20 -17.09
N LYS A 261 34.31 -11.30 -17.83
CA LYS A 261 34.04 -12.65 -17.31
C LYS A 261 35.04 -13.19 -16.28
N ASP A 262 36.22 -12.58 -16.18
CA ASP A 262 37.24 -12.95 -15.20
C ASP A 262 36.97 -12.30 -13.81
N SER A 263 35.96 -11.43 -13.70
CA SER A 263 35.48 -10.90 -12.42
C SER A 263 34.67 -11.95 -11.65
N GLU A 264 34.91 -12.07 -10.34
CA GLU A 264 34.08 -12.89 -9.45
C GLU A 264 32.62 -12.39 -9.36
N TYR A 265 32.39 -11.11 -9.70
CA TYR A 265 31.07 -10.48 -9.69
C TYR A 265 30.39 -10.50 -11.07
N PHE A 266 30.96 -11.17 -12.07
CA PHE A 266 30.39 -11.16 -13.43
C PHE A 266 28.92 -11.63 -13.43
N ASP A 267 28.64 -12.74 -12.75
CA ASP A 267 27.30 -13.32 -12.63
C ASP A 267 26.40 -12.58 -11.62
N TYR A 268 26.87 -11.49 -11.01
CA TYR A 268 26.04 -10.64 -10.16
C TYR A 268 25.13 -9.73 -10.99
N PHE A 269 25.43 -9.58 -12.29
CA PHE A 269 24.67 -8.76 -13.23
C PHE A 269 24.20 -9.61 -14.40
N VAL A 270 23.18 -9.14 -15.10
CA VAL A 270 22.67 -9.84 -16.29
C VAL A 270 23.35 -9.26 -17.53
N ILE A 271 24.41 -9.92 -18.01
CA ILE A 271 25.26 -9.46 -19.12
C ILE A 271 25.25 -10.49 -20.25
N ARG A 272 25.15 -10.01 -21.50
CA ARG A 272 25.23 -10.80 -22.73
C ARG A 272 26.62 -10.65 -23.35
N GLY A 273 27.38 -11.75 -23.43
CA GLY A 273 28.77 -11.76 -23.90
C GLY A 273 29.77 -11.65 -22.76
N ASP A 274 31.05 -11.41 -23.06
CA ASP A 274 32.15 -11.58 -22.08
C ASP A 274 32.45 -10.31 -21.23
N ARG A 275 31.83 -9.18 -21.54
CA ARG A 275 32.08 -7.88 -20.87
C ARG A 275 30.93 -6.91 -21.10
N PRO A 276 30.56 -6.05 -20.12
CA PRO A 276 29.61 -4.96 -20.34
C PRO A 276 30.07 -3.99 -21.43
N CYS A 277 29.13 -3.59 -22.28
CA CYS A 277 29.26 -2.60 -23.33
C CYS A 277 27.97 -1.78 -23.41
N LYS A 278 28.09 -0.46 -23.57
CA LYS A 278 26.93 0.44 -23.76
C LYS A 278 26.49 0.54 -25.23
N ASN A 279 27.36 0.18 -26.18
CA ASN A 279 27.11 0.36 -27.62
C ASN A 279 27.65 -0.83 -28.44
N PRO A 280 26.79 -1.80 -28.83
CA PRO A 280 25.39 -1.93 -28.40
C PRO A 280 25.30 -2.25 -26.91
N LEU A 281 24.23 -1.78 -26.24
CA LEU A 281 23.94 -2.14 -24.85
C LEU A 281 23.77 -3.65 -24.74
N ASN A 282 24.60 -4.30 -23.92
CA ASN A 282 24.59 -5.76 -23.78
C ASN A 282 24.35 -6.25 -22.35
N TYR A 283 23.90 -5.40 -21.44
CA TYR A 283 23.51 -5.80 -20.08
C TYR A 283 22.15 -5.22 -19.74
N GLU A 284 21.42 -5.90 -18.86
CA GLU A 284 20.10 -5.44 -18.42
C GLU A 284 20.24 -4.25 -17.47
N VAL A 285 19.32 -3.30 -17.59
CA VAL A 285 19.28 -2.06 -16.83
C VAL A 285 17.86 -1.74 -16.40
N PHE A 286 17.71 -0.86 -15.41
CA PHE A 286 16.39 -0.28 -15.13
C PHE A 286 15.90 0.54 -16.32
N ALA A 287 14.71 0.19 -16.83
CA ALA A 287 14.09 0.81 -18.00
C ALA A 287 15.06 0.93 -19.21
N GLY A 288 15.58 2.13 -19.46
CA GLY A 288 16.60 2.41 -20.48
C GLY A 288 17.81 3.15 -19.93
N CYS A 289 17.99 3.17 -18.61
CA CYS A 289 19.04 3.92 -17.93
C CYS A 289 20.35 3.12 -17.96
N ASP A 290 21.20 3.35 -18.97
CA ASP A 290 22.47 2.63 -19.14
C ASP A 290 23.44 2.73 -17.94
N TYR A 291 23.19 3.66 -17.02
CA TYR A 291 23.93 3.90 -15.79
C TYR A 291 23.35 3.16 -14.56
N MET A 292 22.31 2.34 -14.73
CA MET A 292 21.63 1.58 -13.68
C MET A 292 21.58 0.07 -14.01
N PRO A 293 22.72 -0.66 -14.02
CA PRO A 293 22.76 -2.11 -14.22
C PRO A 293 21.87 -2.89 -13.23
N LYS A 294 21.13 -3.87 -13.75
CA LYS A 294 20.24 -4.75 -12.98
C LYS A 294 21.02 -5.83 -12.24
N TRP A 295 20.69 -6.04 -10.97
CA TRP A 295 21.17 -7.19 -10.19
C TRP A 295 20.57 -8.51 -10.72
N ASN A 296 21.39 -9.55 -10.80
CA ASN A 296 20.93 -10.90 -11.09
C ASN A 296 20.40 -11.57 -9.81
N THR A 297 19.16 -11.29 -9.43
CA THR A 297 18.50 -11.87 -8.23
C THR A 297 18.12 -13.35 -8.38
N SER A 298 18.53 -14.00 -9.48
CA SER A 298 18.55 -15.46 -9.60
C SER A 298 19.85 -16.08 -9.05
N ASN A 299 20.90 -15.28 -8.84
CA ASN A 299 22.15 -15.72 -8.25
C ASN A 299 22.04 -15.72 -6.71
N PRO A 300 22.18 -16.87 -6.01
CA PRO A 300 22.07 -16.93 -4.56
C PRO A 300 23.03 -15.99 -3.81
N ALA A 301 24.23 -15.75 -4.34
CA ALA A 301 25.20 -14.84 -3.71
C ALA A 301 24.74 -13.38 -3.77
N VAL A 302 24.07 -12.98 -4.86
CA VAL A 302 23.41 -11.66 -4.96
C VAL A 302 22.25 -11.58 -3.98
N GLN A 303 21.44 -12.63 -3.88
CA GLN A 303 20.36 -12.67 -2.90
C GLN A 303 20.88 -12.50 -1.46
N ASP A 304 21.93 -13.22 -1.09
CA ASP A 304 22.56 -13.12 0.24
C ASP A 304 23.16 -11.74 0.49
N TYR A 305 23.82 -11.15 -0.51
CA TYR A 305 24.40 -9.80 -0.42
C TYR A 305 23.32 -8.74 -0.17
N LEU A 306 22.22 -8.75 -0.94
CA LEU A 306 21.13 -7.76 -0.80
C LEU A 306 20.35 -7.96 0.51
N ILE A 307 20.15 -9.20 0.94
CA ILE A 307 19.53 -9.50 2.25
C ILE A 307 20.44 -9.01 3.40
N ALA A 308 21.76 -9.19 3.29
CA ALA A 308 22.69 -8.72 4.31
C ALA A 308 22.63 -7.19 4.48
N ILE A 309 22.50 -6.43 3.39
CA ILE A 309 22.27 -4.98 3.43
C ILE A 309 20.98 -4.68 4.21
N ALA A 310 19.89 -5.39 3.89
CA ALA A 310 18.60 -5.13 4.53
C ALA A 310 18.60 -5.45 6.03
N LEU A 311 19.31 -6.51 6.42
CA LEU A 311 19.50 -6.90 7.83
C LEU A 311 20.38 -5.90 8.57
N TYR A 312 21.46 -5.42 7.94
CA TYR A 312 22.38 -4.44 8.54
C TYR A 312 21.64 -3.21 9.06
N TYR A 313 20.73 -2.61 8.29
CA TYR A 313 20.02 -1.42 8.77
C TYR A 313 19.00 -1.70 9.88
N ILE A 314 18.38 -2.90 9.88
CA ILE A 314 17.50 -3.29 10.98
C ILE A 314 18.31 -3.55 12.26
N GLN A 315 19.46 -4.21 12.16
CA GLN A 315 20.25 -4.60 13.32
C GLN A 315 21.05 -3.43 13.91
N GLU A 316 21.65 -2.59 13.06
CA GLU A 316 22.53 -1.51 13.50
C GLU A 316 21.79 -0.22 13.84
N TYR A 317 20.67 0.06 13.15
CA TYR A 317 19.94 1.32 13.30
C TYR A 317 18.48 1.14 13.74
N ASP A 318 17.99 -0.09 13.90
CA ASP A 318 16.62 -0.40 14.35
C ASP A 318 15.51 0.20 13.47
N ILE A 319 15.70 0.27 12.14
CA ILE A 319 14.63 0.70 11.23
C ILE A 319 13.40 -0.22 11.34
N ASP A 320 12.22 0.31 11.01
CA ASP A 320 10.93 -0.38 11.22
C ASP A 320 10.38 -1.03 9.96
N GLY A 321 11.07 -0.91 8.82
CA GLY A 321 10.67 -1.61 7.61
C GLY A 321 11.36 -1.13 6.35
N TRP A 322 10.97 -1.75 5.23
CA TRP A 322 11.48 -1.48 3.90
C TRP A 322 10.34 -1.21 2.91
N ARG A 323 10.47 -0.13 2.14
CA ARG A 323 9.77 0.11 0.88
C ARG A 323 10.65 -0.44 -0.24
N LEU A 324 10.11 -1.29 -1.10
CA LEU A 324 10.88 -2.02 -2.10
C LEU A 324 10.71 -1.36 -3.47
N ASP A 325 11.77 -0.76 -4.01
CA ASP A 325 11.79 -0.12 -5.32
C ASP A 325 11.69 -1.15 -6.45
N VAL A 326 10.83 -0.88 -7.44
CA VAL A 326 10.64 -1.71 -8.66
C VAL A 326 10.54 -3.20 -8.31
N SER A 327 9.72 -3.47 -7.30
CA SER A 327 9.73 -4.76 -6.61
C SER A 327 9.17 -5.91 -7.46
N ASP A 328 8.34 -5.60 -8.45
CA ASP A 328 7.75 -6.55 -9.39
C ASP A 328 8.74 -7.12 -10.42
N GLU A 329 9.93 -6.54 -10.56
CA GLU A 329 10.96 -7.03 -11.47
C GLU A 329 12.01 -7.93 -10.80
N ILE A 330 11.82 -8.24 -9.52
CA ILE A 330 12.72 -9.10 -8.72
C ILE A 330 12.06 -10.46 -8.47
N SER A 331 12.87 -11.52 -8.40
CA SER A 331 12.36 -12.89 -8.29
C SER A 331 11.55 -13.12 -7.00
N HIS A 332 10.45 -13.88 -7.13
CA HIS A 332 9.65 -14.31 -5.96
C HIS A 332 10.48 -15.15 -4.97
N ASP A 333 11.48 -15.90 -5.46
CA ASP A 333 12.38 -16.68 -4.61
C ASP A 333 13.19 -15.78 -3.67
N PHE A 334 13.76 -14.71 -4.21
CA PHE A 334 14.42 -13.68 -3.41
C PHE A 334 13.46 -13.10 -2.37
N TRP A 335 12.24 -12.70 -2.75
CA TRP A 335 11.31 -12.08 -1.82
C TRP A 335 10.86 -12.99 -0.68
N ARG A 336 10.70 -14.29 -0.93
CA ARG A 336 10.42 -15.27 0.13
C ARG A 336 11.59 -15.40 1.10
N LYS A 337 12.81 -15.46 0.57
CA LYS A 337 14.05 -15.52 1.39
C LYS A 337 14.23 -14.24 2.19
N PHE A 338 13.98 -13.10 1.55
CA PHE A 338 14.01 -11.77 2.14
C PHE A 338 13.04 -11.66 3.32
N ARG A 339 11.75 -11.98 3.12
CA ARG A 339 10.75 -11.96 4.20
C ARG A 339 11.19 -12.82 5.37
N LYS A 340 11.60 -14.07 5.12
CA LYS A 340 12.07 -14.98 6.19
C LYS A 340 13.22 -14.39 6.97
N ALA A 341 14.21 -13.82 6.30
CA ALA A 341 15.36 -13.19 6.94
C ALA A 341 14.93 -11.98 7.79
N ILE A 342 14.18 -11.04 7.22
CA ILE A 342 13.72 -9.82 7.92
C ILE A 342 12.85 -10.16 9.13
N LYS A 343 11.83 -10.99 8.95
CA LYS A 343 10.91 -11.37 10.03
C LYS A 343 11.59 -12.21 11.12
N SER A 344 12.72 -12.88 10.83
CA SER A 344 13.51 -13.60 11.84
C SER A 344 14.24 -12.69 12.81
N VAL A 345 14.64 -11.48 12.38
CA VAL A 345 15.35 -10.50 13.23
C VAL A 345 14.39 -9.49 13.85
N LYS A 346 13.34 -9.08 13.13
CA LYS A 346 12.33 -8.12 13.60
C LYS A 346 10.96 -8.47 13.01
N LYS A 347 10.13 -9.17 13.80
CA LYS A 347 8.83 -9.71 13.36
C LYS A 347 7.86 -8.62 12.88
N ASP A 348 7.92 -7.44 13.49
CA ASP A 348 7.08 -6.29 13.19
C ASP A 348 7.71 -5.33 12.15
N ALA A 349 8.82 -5.69 11.51
CA ALA A 349 9.36 -4.89 10.41
C ALA A 349 8.43 -4.95 9.20
N ALA A 350 7.94 -3.81 8.71
CA ALA A 350 7.04 -3.74 7.56
C ALA A 350 7.79 -4.00 6.25
N ILE A 351 7.17 -4.73 5.32
CA ILE A 351 7.68 -4.96 3.96
C ILE A 351 6.64 -4.47 2.96
N ILE A 352 6.93 -3.34 2.30
CA ILE A 352 5.99 -2.60 1.45
C ILE A 352 6.53 -2.59 0.01
N GLY A 353 5.88 -3.29 -0.91
CA GLY A 353 6.28 -3.31 -2.32
C GLY A 353 5.87 -2.04 -3.07
N GLU A 354 6.71 -1.53 -3.97
CA GLU A 354 6.25 -0.68 -5.05
C GLU A 354 5.67 -1.57 -6.16
N ASN A 355 4.35 -1.54 -6.33
CA ASN A 355 3.67 -2.21 -7.43
C ASN A 355 2.54 -1.31 -7.94
N TRP A 356 2.54 -1.06 -9.24
CA TRP A 356 1.56 -0.19 -9.91
C TRP A 356 0.33 -0.96 -10.41
N HIS A 357 0.39 -2.29 -10.36
CA HIS A 357 -0.63 -3.21 -10.85
C HIS A 357 -1.12 -4.16 -9.75
N ASP A 358 -1.95 -5.14 -10.12
CA ASP A 358 -2.39 -6.18 -9.18
C ASP A 358 -1.18 -6.96 -8.62
N ALA A 359 -1.02 -6.91 -7.30
CA ALA A 359 0.10 -7.52 -6.58
C ALA A 359 -0.33 -8.72 -5.73
N SER A 360 -1.49 -9.32 -5.99
CA SER A 360 -2.03 -10.46 -5.22
C SER A 360 -1.08 -11.66 -5.12
N VAL A 361 -0.15 -11.81 -6.07
CA VAL A 361 0.90 -12.85 -6.04
C VAL A 361 1.99 -12.61 -4.98
N TYR A 362 2.18 -11.36 -4.54
CA TYR A 362 3.15 -10.97 -3.51
C TYR A 362 2.52 -10.85 -2.12
N LEU A 363 1.19 -10.79 -2.04
CA LEU A 363 0.42 -10.47 -0.82
C LEU A 363 -0.19 -11.72 -0.15
N ARG A 364 0.41 -12.89 -0.38
CA ARG A 364 -0.05 -14.18 0.16
C ARG A 364 0.50 -14.51 1.54
N GLY A 365 1.24 -13.58 2.15
CA GLY A 365 1.88 -13.76 3.47
C GLY A 365 3.28 -14.36 3.43
N ASP A 366 3.78 -14.74 2.25
CA ASP A 366 5.11 -15.31 2.04
C ASP A 366 6.15 -14.30 1.54
N GLN A 367 5.73 -13.11 1.11
CA GLN A 367 6.59 -12.05 0.56
C GLN A 367 6.31 -10.69 1.23
N TYR A 368 5.35 -9.91 0.73
CA TYR A 368 5.10 -8.54 1.21
C TYR A 368 4.00 -8.52 2.27
N ASP A 369 4.05 -7.52 3.16
CA ASP A 369 2.93 -7.18 4.04
C ASP A 369 1.93 -6.25 3.32
N SER A 370 2.45 -5.36 2.47
CA SER A 370 1.68 -4.27 1.86
C SER A 370 2.29 -3.84 0.51
N ILE A 371 1.60 -2.96 -0.21
CA ILE A 371 2.11 -2.26 -1.39
C ILE A 371 1.73 -0.79 -1.37
N MET A 372 2.42 0.01 -2.20
CA MET A 372 1.96 1.34 -2.60
C MET A 372 0.68 1.21 -3.44
N ASN A 373 -0.47 1.59 -2.88
CA ASN A 373 -1.77 1.32 -3.47
C ASN A 373 -2.16 2.32 -4.58
N TYR A 374 -1.45 2.27 -5.70
CA TYR A 374 -1.72 3.13 -6.86
C TYR A 374 -3.09 2.88 -7.51
N ALA A 375 -3.71 1.71 -7.27
CA ALA A 375 -5.08 1.46 -7.69
C ALA A 375 -6.07 2.38 -6.96
N PHE A 376 -5.86 2.63 -5.67
CA PHE A 376 -6.61 3.64 -4.91
C PHE A 376 -6.33 5.05 -5.45
N THR A 377 -5.07 5.41 -5.67
CA THR A 377 -4.68 6.70 -6.25
C THR A 377 -5.43 6.98 -7.56
N LYS A 378 -5.46 5.99 -8.45
CA LYS A 378 -6.14 6.10 -9.75
C LYS A 378 -7.66 6.26 -9.59
N ALA A 379 -8.28 5.58 -8.63
CA ALA A 379 -9.70 5.74 -8.34
C ALA A 379 -10.02 7.16 -7.85
N CYS A 380 -9.18 7.73 -6.98
CA CYS A 380 -9.30 9.11 -6.53
C CYS A 380 -9.15 10.10 -7.69
N LEU A 381 -8.15 9.93 -8.56
CA LEU A 381 -7.96 10.80 -9.72
C LEU A 381 -9.16 10.72 -10.69
N ASP A 382 -9.67 9.52 -10.96
CA ASP A 382 -10.83 9.35 -11.85
C ASP A 382 -12.10 10.01 -11.30
N TYR A 383 -12.26 10.08 -9.97
CA TYR A 383 -13.39 10.72 -9.31
C TYR A 383 -13.23 12.24 -9.17
N PHE A 384 -12.12 12.69 -8.56
CA PHE A 384 -11.92 14.10 -8.20
C PHE A 384 -11.34 14.95 -9.34
N ALA A 385 -10.43 14.40 -10.15
CA ALA A 385 -9.67 15.17 -11.14
C ALA A 385 -10.24 15.05 -12.56
N TYR A 386 -10.55 13.82 -12.98
CA TYR A 386 -10.87 13.53 -14.38
C TYR A 386 -12.36 13.46 -14.70
N ASN A 387 -13.23 13.56 -13.69
CA ASN A 387 -14.69 13.47 -13.84
C ASN A 387 -15.12 12.21 -14.65
N LYS A 388 -14.40 11.10 -14.49
CA LYS A 388 -14.67 9.84 -15.20
C LYS A 388 -15.65 8.94 -14.46
N LEU A 389 -15.75 9.10 -13.14
CA LEU A 389 -16.61 8.32 -12.27
C LEU A 389 -17.57 9.25 -11.52
N ASP A 390 -18.81 8.81 -11.39
CA ASP A 390 -19.77 9.34 -10.42
C ASP A 390 -19.59 8.62 -9.06
N ALA A 391 -20.38 8.97 -8.04
CA ALA A 391 -20.23 8.35 -6.73
C ALA A 391 -20.48 6.83 -6.76
N THR A 392 -21.47 6.38 -7.53
CA THR A 392 -21.81 4.95 -7.67
C THR A 392 -20.64 4.18 -8.28
N LYS A 393 -20.10 4.63 -9.41
CA LYS A 393 -18.96 3.97 -10.06
C LYS A 393 -17.69 4.05 -9.22
N THR A 394 -17.52 5.11 -8.43
CA THR A 394 -16.40 5.23 -7.49
C THR A 394 -16.53 4.21 -6.36
N ALA A 395 -17.71 4.07 -5.75
CA ALA A 395 -17.96 3.05 -4.73
C ALA A 395 -17.72 1.63 -5.27
N GLN A 396 -18.25 1.34 -6.46
CA GLN A 396 -18.01 0.07 -7.16
C GLN A 396 -16.53 -0.19 -7.42
N LYS A 397 -15.79 0.81 -7.90
CA LYS A 397 -14.36 0.71 -8.17
C LYS A 397 -13.56 0.45 -6.89
N LEU A 398 -13.89 1.12 -5.80
CA LEU A 398 -13.24 0.93 -4.50
C LEU A 398 -13.54 -0.46 -3.91
N ASN A 399 -14.78 -0.94 -4.01
CA ASN A 399 -15.13 -2.31 -3.63
C ASN A 399 -14.35 -3.34 -4.45
N ASP A 400 -14.25 -3.16 -5.78
CA ASP A 400 -13.45 -4.04 -6.64
C ASP A 400 -11.94 -4.02 -6.30
N ILE A 401 -11.42 -2.92 -5.76
CA ILE A 401 -10.03 -2.85 -5.29
C ILE A 401 -9.88 -3.63 -3.98
N LEU A 402 -10.79 -3.43 -3.01
CA LEU A 402 -10.77 -4.13 -1.73
C LEU A 402 -10.89 -5.65 -1.90
N MET A 403 -11.70 -6.12 -2.86
CA MET A 403 -11.97 -7.54 -3.07
C MET A 403 -10.83 -8.30 -3.76
N ARG A 404 -9.80 -7.61 -4.26
CA ARG A 404 -8.57 -8.25 -4.78
C ARG A 404 -7.70 -8.82 -3.67
N ASN A 405 -7.85 -8.33 -2.44
CA ASN A 405 -6.97 -8.64 -1.32
C ASN A 405 -7.72 -9.33 -0.19
N THR A 406 -6.98 -10.01 0.69
CA THR A 406 -7.51 -10.50 1.97
C THR A 406 -7.85 -9.34 2.91
N ASP A 407 -8.65 -9.60 3.95
CA ASP A 407 -8.95 -8.60 5.00
C ASP A 407 -7.65 -8.07 5.63
N THR A 408 -6.74 -8.99 5.97
CA THR A 408 -5.44 -8.69 6.58
C THR A 408 -4.61 -7.73 5.72
N VAL A 409 -4.57 -7.96 4.41
CA VAL A 409 -3.83 -7.10 3.49
C VAL A 409 -4.49 -5.73 3.35
N ASN A 410 -5.83 -5.67 3.24
CA ASN A 410 -6.54 -4.39 3.18
C ASN A 410 -6.30 -3.52 4.42
N ASP A 411 -6.09 -4.12 5.59
CA ASP A 411 -5.70 -3.40 6.80
C ASP A 411 -4.29 -2.81 6.74
N MET A 412 -3.40 -3.33 5.90
CA MET A 412 -1.99 -2.92 5.83
C MET A 412 -1.62 -2.09 4.60
N MET A 413 -2.51 -1.94 3.61
CA MET A 413 -2.25 -1.22 2.36
C MET A 413 -1.74 0.21 2.60
N LEU A 414 -0.67 0.62 1.90
CA LEU A 414 -0.18 1.99 1.94
C LEU A 414 -0.93 2.82 0.88
N ASN A 415 -1.96 3.55 1.31
CA ASN A 415 -2.77 4.39 0.43
C ASN A 415 -2.14 5.77 0.27
N LEU A 416 -2.17 6.31 -0.95
CA LEU A 416 -1.57 7.61 -1.27
C LEU A 416 -2.36 8.31 -2.39
N LEU A 417 -2.29 9.64 -2.43
CA LEU A 417 -2.88 10.46 -3.50
C LEU A 417 -1.84 10.85 -4.57
N ASP A 418 -0.58 10.94 -4.17
CA ASP A 418 0.56 11.30 -5.00
C ASP A 418 1.86 10.82 -4.34
N SER A 419 2.97 10.91 -5.08
CA SER A 419 4.31 10.56 -4.61
C SER A 419 5.39 11.33 -5.39
N HIS A 420 6.65 11.01 -5.13
CA HIS A 420 7.78 11.54 -5.89
C HIS A 420 7.87 11.04 -7.35
N ASP A 421 7.03 10.09 -7.76
CA ASP A 421 6.98 9.52 -9.12
C ASP A 421 5.67 9.80 -9.85
N THR A 422 4.84 10.70 -9.32
CA THR A 422 3.59 11.13 -9.96
C THR A 422 3.51 12.65 -10.00
N ASP A 423 2.60 13.17 -10.83
CA ASP A 423 2.09 14.53 -10.65
C ASP A 423 1.56 14.71 -9.21
N ARG A 424 1.67 15.92 -8.67
CA ARG A 424 1.02 16.29 -7.41
C ARG A 424 -0.49 16.18 -7.58
N PHE A 425 -1.20 15.63 -6.61
CA PHE A 425 -2.66 15.50 -6.67
C PHE A 425 -3.33 16.86 -6.88
N LEU A 426 -2.82 17.91 -6.22
CA LEU A 426 -3.33 19.27 -6.38
C LEU A 426 -3.15 19.81 -7.82
N ASN A 427 -2.11 19.39 -8.53
CA ASN A 427 -1.92 19.72 -9.94
C ASN A 427 -3.02 19.11 -10.81
N GLU A 428 -3.35 17.84 -10.56
CA GLU A 428 -4.38 17.09 -11.28
C GLU A 428 -5.79 17.67 -11.07
N VAL A 429 -6.10 18.12 -9.84
CA VAL A 429 -7.36 18.85 -9.55
C VAL A 429 -7.28 20.35 -9.85
N LYS A 430 -6.25 20.80 -10.57
CA LYS A 430 -6.08 22.19 -11.05
C LYS A 430 -6.09 23.26 -9.94
N GLY A 431 -5.51 22.94 -8.79
CA GLY A 431 -5.44 23.84 -7.64
C GLY A 431 -6.70 23.91 -6.79
N ASP A 432 -7.69 23.06 -7.05
CA ASP A 432 -8.93 23.00 -6.27
C ASP A 432 -8.67 22.40 -4.88
N LYS A 433 -8.71 23.26 -3.86
CA LYS A 433 -8.44 22.90 -2.47
C LYS A 433 -9.59 22.12 -1.84
N ASP A 434 -10.82 22.36 -2.26
CA ASP A 434 -11.98 21.66 -1.68
C ASP A 434 -11.99 20.19 -2.12
N LYS A 435 -11.58 19.93 -3.37
CA LYS A 435 -11.29 18.58 -3.85
C LYS A 435 -10.15 17.91 -3.11
N LEU A 436 -9.06 18.64 -2.82
CA LEU A 436 -7.97 18.12 -1.99
C LEU A 436 -8.48 17.73 -0.60
N TYR A 437 -9.30 18.56 0.06
CA TYR A 437 -9.84 18.25 1.39
C TYR A 437 -10.74 17.01 1.38
N ALA A 438 -11.63 16.89 0.38
CA ALA A 438 -12.48 15.71 0.22
C ALA A 438 -11.64 14.44 -0.02
N ALA A 439 -10.61 14.52 -0.87
CA ALA A 439 -9.70 13.41 -1.14
C ALA A 439 -8.87 13.01 0.09
N LEU A 440 -8.43 13.97 0.91
CA LEU A 440 -7.75 13.69 2.18
C LEU A 440 -8.68 13.00 3.18
N CYS A 441 -9.96 13.40 3.26
CA CYS A 441 -10.94 12.70 4.09
C CYS A 441 -11.10 11.24 3.64
N LEU A 442 -11.23 11.01 2.32
CA LEU A 442 -11.31 9.65 1.78
C LEU A 442 -10.03 8.84 2.07
N LEU A 443 -8.85 9.42 1.84
CA LEU A 443 -7.55 8.80 2.11
C LEU A 443 -7.44 8.34 3.58
N TYR A 444 -7.77 9.21 4.53
CA TYR A 444 -7.67 8.90 5.96
C TYR A 444 -8.72 7.91 6.46
N LEU A 445 -9.87 7.81 5.79
CA LEU A 445 -10.92 6.87 6.18
C LEU A 445 -10.95 5.60 5.34
N PHE A 446 -10.18 5.47 4.27
CA PHE A 446 -10.10 4.22 3.53
C PHE A 446 -9.32 3.14 4.32
N PRO A 447 -9.65 1.84 4.22
CA PRO A 447 -8.88 0.77 4.88
C PRO A 447 -7.40 0.79 4.48
N GLY A 448 -6.51 0.64 5.47
CA GLY A 448 -5.06 0.76 5.30
C GLY A 448 -4.47 2.01 5.95
N ALA A 449 -3.17 2.21 5.70
CA ALA A 449 -2.36 3.32 6.19
C ALA A 449 -2.31 4.46 5.16
N PRO A 450 -2.79 5.68 5.48
CA PRO A 450 -2.62 6.83 4.60
C PRO A 450 -1.17 7.30 4.59
N SER A 451 -0.69 7.73 3.42
CA SER A 451 0.63 8.32 3.20
C SER A 451 0.49 9.71 2.57
N ILE A 452 1.11 10.70 3.22
CA ILE A 452 1.16 12.09 2.75
C ILE A 452 2.53 12.36 2.16
N PHE A 453 2.56 12.83 0.91
CA PHE A 453 3.79 13.30 0.29
C PHE A 453 4.11 14.74 0.73
N TYR A 454 5.34 14.99 1.22
CA TYR A 454 5.70 16.28 1.81
C TYR A 454 5.31 17.47 0.92
N GLY A 455 4.66 18.47 1.49
CA GLY A 455 4.21 19.67 0.76
C GLY A 455 2.78 19.58 0.23
N THR A 456 2.10 18.43 0.30
CA THR A 456 0.66 18.34 0.02
C THR A 456 -0.13 19.25 0.96
N GLU A 457 0.27 19.33 2.23
CA GLU A 457 -0.26 20.26 3.23
C GLU A 457 0.13 21.73 2.98
N CYS A 458 1.11 21.98 2.12
CA CYS A 458 1.52 23.31 1.68
C CYS A 458 0.87 23.73 0.36
N TYR A 459 -0.06 22.94 -0.17
CA TYR A 459 -0.64 23.15 -1.50
C TYR A 459 0.44 23.19 -2.61
N THR A 460 1.50 22.40 -2.47
CA THR A 460 2.57 22.34 -3.47
C THR A 460 2.03 21.82 -4.80
N MET A 461 2.12 22.66 -5.82
CA MET A 461 1.84 22.29 -7.21
C MET A 461 3.07 21.65 -7.86
N GLY A 462 2.87 20.75 -8.82
CA GLY A 462 3.95 20.17 -9.62
C GLY A 462 3.43 19.07 -10.55
N GLY A 463 3.89 19.08 -11.80
CA GLY A 463 3.64 17.96 -12.72
C GLY A 463 4.57 16.77 -12.44
N TYR A 464 4.73 15.89 -13.44
CA TYR A 464 5.59 14.70 -13.34
C TYR A 464 7.04 14.99 -12.93
N ASP A 465 7.77 13.94 -12.52
CA ASP A 465 9.20 14.01 -12.18
C ASP A 465 9.99 14.82 -13.23
N PRO A 466 10.74 15.87 -12.82
CA PRO A 466 11.08 16.27 -11.44
C PRO A 466 10.19 17.33 -10.80
N ASP A 467 9.15 17.82 -11.48
CA ASP A 467 8.37 18.97 -11.01
C ASP A 467 7.57 18.70 -9.74
N CYS A 468 7.20 17.44 -9.46
CA CYS A 468 6.55 17.06 -8.20
C CYS A 468 7.49 17.15 -6.98
N ARG A 469 8.82 17.18 -7.20
CA ARG A 469 9.87 17.19 -6.18
C ARG A 469 10.31 18.61 -5.78
N ARG A 470 9.42 19.60 -5.82
CA ARG A 470 9.73 20.99 -5.42
C ARG A 470 10.12 21.07 -3.94
N CYS A 471 10.91 22.09 -3.58
CA CYS A 471 11.30 22.30 -2.17
C CYS A 471 10.08 22.58 -1.28
N MET A 472 10.16 22.11 -0.04
CA MET A 472 9.12 22.32 0.98
C MET A 472 8.95 23.81 1.30
N ASP A 473 7.70 24.27 1.34
CA ASP A 473 7.34 25.61 1.79
C ASP A 473 7.03 25.61 3.29
N TRP A 474 8.05 25.87 4.10
CA TRP A 474 7.94 25.92 5.56
C TRP A 474 7.13 27.11 6.08
N GLU A 475 7.01 28.20 5.33
CA GLU A 475 6.19 29.33 5.73
C GLU A 475 4.71 28.94 5.69
N THR A 476 4.27 28.32 4.59
CA THR A 476 2.90 27.80 4.46
C THR A 476 2.62 26.66 5.44
N ALA A 477 3.57 25.73 5.64
CA ALA A 477 3.40 24.62 6.58
C ALA A 477 3.21 25.09 8.04
N LEU A 478 3.94 26.12 8.46
CA LEU A 478 3.91 26.63 9.84
C LEU A 478 2.81 27.67 10.08
N ASN A 479 2.05 28.05 9.05
CA ASN A 479 0.92 28.95 9.19
C ASN A 479 -0.22 28.27 10.00
N LYS A 480 -0.60 28.89 11.13
CA LYS A 480 -1.63 28.37 12.05
C LYS A 480 -3.03 28.31 11.44
N ASP A 481 -3.29 29.11 10.40
CA ASP A 481 -4.57 29.15 9.69
C ASP A 481 -4.58 28.23 8.46
N ASN A 482 -3.53 27.42 8.26
CA ASN A 482 -3.47 26.48 7.15
C ASN A 482 -4.52 25.36 7.32
N LYS A 483 -5.59 25.45 6.54
CA LYS A 483 -6.73 24.53 6.56
C LYS A 483 -6.33 23.07 6.29
N ALA A 484 -5.40 22.81 5.38
CA ALA A 484 -4.90 21.45 5.10
C ALA A 484 -4.22 20.86 6.34
N VAL A 485 -3.33 21.61 6.99
CA VAL A 485 -2.67 21.18 8.24
C VAL A 485 -3.70 20.90 9.33
N LEU A 486 -4.64 21.81 9.56
CA LEU A 486 -5.72 21.63 10.56
C LEU A 486 -6.60 20.41 10.24
N LEU A 487 -6.86 20.16 8.96
CA LEU A 487 -7.61 18.99 8.51
C LEU A 487 -6.83 17.68 8.79
N LEU A 488 -5.55 17.62 8.44
CA LEU A 488 -4.70 16.45 8.71
C LEU A 488 -4.63 16.13 10.20
N ILE A 489 -4.51 17.14 11.06
CA ILE A 489 -4.56 16.97 12.52
C ILE A 489 -5.88 16.32 12.94
N LYS A 490 -7.02 16.86 12.49
CA LYS A 490 -8.35 16.33 12.84
C LYS A 490 -8.53 14.90 12.35
N LEU A 491 -8.19 14.61 11.10
CA LEU A 491 -8.30 13.28 10.51
C LEU A 491 -7.41 12.26 11.24
N SER A 492 -6.20 12.65 11.61
CA SER A 492 -5.28 11.80 12.38
C SER A 492 -5.82 11.51 13.79
N LEU A 493 -6.44 12.50 14.45
CA LEU A 493 -7.08 12.29 15.75
C LEU A 493 -8.29 11.35 15.65
N ILE A 494 -9.09 11.45 14.58
CA ILE A 494 -10.21 10.53 14.33
C ILE A 494 -9.69 9.11 14.16
N ARG A 495 -8.68 8.88 13.32
CA ARG A 495 -8.08 7.55 13.14
C ARG A 495 -7.56 6.95 14.44
N LYS A 496 -6.81 7.74 15.24
CA LYS A 496 -6.28 7.31 16.54
C LYS A 496 -7.37 7.01 17.56
N LYS A 497 -8.49 7.75 17.51
CA LYS A 497 -9.64 7.50 18.37
C LYS A 497 -10.37 6.23 17.97
N CYS A 498 -10.66 6.06 16.68
CA CYS A 498 -11.50 4.98 16.19
C CYS A 498 -10.80 3.61 16.20
N GLU A 499 -9.50 3.55 15.89
CA GLU A 499 -8.73 2.30 15.71
C GLU A 499 -9.43 1.40 14.69
N PHE A 500 -9.42 1.82 13.44
CA PHE A 500 -10.19 1.20 12.38
C PHE A 500 -9.66 -0.19 12.00
N SER A 501 -10.58 -1.04 11.53
CA SER A 501 -10.25 -2.28 10.82
C SER A 501 -11.00 -2.34 9.49
N PHE A 502 -10.61 -3.27 8.61
CA PHE A 502 -11.31 -3.52 7.35
C PHE A 502 -12.70 -4.11 7.61
N GLU A 503 -12.83 -4.99 8.60
CA GLU A 503 -14.11 -5.59 8.98
C GLU A 503 -15.15 -4.52 9.29
N GLY A 504 -16.36 -4.69 8.74
CA GLY A 504 -17.45 -3.70 8.86
C GLY A 504 -17.32 -2.48 7.95
N THR A 505 -16.29 -2.38 7.09
CA THR A 505 -16.20 -1.33 6.08
C THR A 505 -17.33 -1.44 5.05
N LEU A 506 -18.00 -0.33 4.77
CA LEU A 506 -19.00 -0.23 3.71
C LEU A 506 -18.68 0.93 2.79
N VAL A 507 -18.56 0.67 1.49
CA VAL A 507 -18.41 1.69 0.44
C VAL A 507 -19.62 1.64 -0.48
N ASN A 508 -20.42 2.71 -0.48
CA ASN A 508 -21.69 2.80 -1.19
C ASN A 508 -21.88 4.19 -1.81
N ALA A 509 -23.00 4.39 -2.50
CA ALA A 509 -23.43 5.70 -2.96
C ALA A 509 -24.93 5.92 -2.65
N SER A 510 -25.36 7.18 -2.66
CA SER A 510 -26.79 7.53 -2.62
C SER A 510 -27.53 6.98 -3.85
N GLN A 511 -28.85 6.82 -3.74
CA GLN A 511 -29.68 6.27 -4.83
C GLN A 511 -29.61 7.11 -6.12
N ASP A 512 -29.44 8.43 -5.98
CA ASP A 512 -29.26 9.36 -7.11
C ASP A 512 -27.82 9.38 -7.66
N GLY A 513 -26.90 8.62 -7.06
CA GLY A 513 -25.50 8.51 -7.47
C GLY A 513 -24.64 9.76 -7.23
N ARG A 514 -25.10 10.71 -6.41
CA ARG A 514 -24.40 11.99 -6.15
C ARG A 514 -23.45 11.93 -4.98
N VAL A 515 -23.81 11.21 -3.92
CA VAL A 515 -23.07 11.15 -2.66
C VAL A 515 -22.31 9.83 -2.58
N LEU A 516 -20.98 9.90 -2.50
CA LEU A 516 -20.13 8.77 -2.13
C LEU A 516 -20.17 8.60 -0.62
N ILE A 517 -20.36 7.37 -0.16
CA ILE A 517 -20.58 7.03 1.24
C ILE A 517 -19.53 6.00 1.65
N LEU A 518 -18.76 6.32 2.68
CA LEU A 518 -17.82 5.40 3.31
C LEU A 518 -18.14 5.31 4.80
N LYS A 519 -18.49 4.11 5.27
CA LYS A 519 -18.66 3.82 6.70
C LYS A 519 -17.54 2.90 7.16
N ARG A 520 -16.93 3.25 8.28
CA ARG A 520 -15.82 2.51 8.89
C ARG A 520 -16.19 2.12 10.31
N HIS A 521 -16.02 0.84 10.60
CA HIS A 521 -16.07 0.33 11.96
C HIS A 521 -14.69 0.45 12.62
N GLY A 522 -14.66 0.97 13.84
CA GLY A 522 -13.47 1.04 14.67
C GLY A 522 -13.69 0.33 16.00
N GLN A 523 -12.61 -0.14 16.62
CA GLN A 523 -12.70 -0.84 17.91
C GLN A 523 -13.34 0.02 19.01
N ARG A 524 -13.19 1.35 18.91
CA ARG A 524 -13.70 2.29 19.93
C ARG A 524 -14.86 3.16 19.44
N ALA A 525 -14.90 3.48 18.16
CA ALA A 525 -15.93 4.32 17.57
C ALA A 525 -16.00 4.13 16.05
N ASP A 526 -17.19 4.32 15.50
CA ASP A 526 -17.43 4.29 14.06
C ASP A 526 -17.27 5.69 13.45
N ALA A 527 -17.01 5.72 12.14
CA ALA A 527 -16.98 6.96 11.36
C ALA A 527 -17.72 6.80 10.03
N GLU A 528 -18.36 7.88 9.57
CA GLU A 528 -19.10 7.93 8.32
C GLU A 528 -18.71 9.18 7.53
N LEU A 529 -18.33 8.99 6.27
CA LEU A 529 -17.93 10.03 5.35
C LEU A 529 -18.89 10.09 4.17
N TYR A 530 -19.35 11.30 3.89
CA TYR A 530 -20.25 11.62 2.79
C TYR A 530 -19.58 12.66 1.90
N ILE A 531 -19.39 12.36 0.62
CA ILE A 531 -18.74 13.28 -0.33
C ILE A 531 -19.67 13.52 -1.52
N ASN A 532 -19.92 14.79 -1.83
CA ASN A 532 -20.68 15.20 -3.01
C ASN A 532 -19.77 16.02 -3.95
N GLN A 533 -19.42 15.45 -5.10
CA GLN A 533 -18.61 16.10 -6.14
C GLN A 533 -19.44 16.66 -7.31
N THR A 534 -20.76 16.76 -7.13
CA THR A 534 -21.68 17.28 -8.15
C THR A 534 -22.03 18.74 -7.89
N ASP A 535 -22.69 19.38 -8.87
CA ASP A 535 -23.17 20.76 -8.79
C ASP A 535 -24.56 20.87 -8.13
N GLU A 536 -25.15 19.75 -7.72
CA GLU A 536 -26.47 19.69 -7.09
C GLU A 536 -26.38 19.13 -5.67
N VAL A 537 -27.39 19.44 -4.84
CA VAL A 537 -27.49 18.84 -3.51
C VAL A 537 -27.71 17.32 -3.66
N GLY A 538 -26.92 16.54 -2.93
CA GLY A 538 -27.10 15.10 -2.79
C GLY A 538 -27.79 14.76 -1.48
N THR A 539 -28.60 13.70 -1.46
CA THR A 539 -29.34 13.29 -0.25
C THR A 539 -29.13 11.81 0.06
N TYR A 540 -28.92 11.49 1.35
CA TYR A 540 -28.90 10.12 1.85
C TYR A 540 -29.54 10.05 3.24
N ASN A 541 -30.62 9.26 3.42
CA ASN A 541 -31.35 9.12 4.69
C ASN A 541 -31.62 10.49 5.38
N GLU A 542 -32.24 11.42 4.64
CA GLU A 542 -32.53 12.81 5.06
C GLU A 542 -31.30 13.74 5.20
N LEU A 543 -30.09 13.19 5.18
CA LEU A 543 -28.85 13.98 5.21
C LEU A 543 -28.63 14.66 3.86
N GLN A 544 -28.54 15.99 3.87
CA GLN A 544 -28.18 16.79 2.70
C GLN A 544 -26.68 17.10 2.69
N ILE A 545 -26.04 16.88 1.54
CA ILE A 545 -24.64 17.22 1.27
C ILE A 545 -24.61 18.27 0.17
N ALA A 546 -24.06 19.45 0.47
CA ALA A 546 -24.00 20.55 -0.48
C ALA A 546 -23.12 20.21 -1.70
N PRO A 547 -23.33 20.85 -2.85
CA PRO A 547 -22.46 20.72 -4.02
C PRO A 547 -20.98 20.93 -3.67
N GLY A 548 -20.09 20.12 -4.24
CA GLY A 548 -18.63 20.23 -4.04
C GLY A 548 -18.14 20.10 -2.59
N SER A 549 -18.95 19.53 -1.68
CA SER A 549 -18.64 19.45 -0.26
C SER A 549 -18.57 18.02 0.27
N PHE A 550 -18.18 17.89 1.53
CA PHE A 550 -18.20 16.63 2.27
C PHE A 550 -18.68 16.87 3.70
N ARG A 551 -19.16 15.81 4.34
CA ARG A 551 -19.50 15.79 5.77
C ARG A 551 -18.90 14.55 6.40
N LEU A 552 -18.27 14.72 7.55
CA LEU A 552 -17.64 13.63 8.30
C LEU A 552 -18.25 13.51 9.68
N PHE A 553 -18.73 12.32 10.00
CA PHE A 553 -19.26 11.95 11.30
C PHE A 553 -18.31 10.97 11.97
N ALA A 554 -18.11 11.12 13.28
CA ALA A 554 -17.43 10.15 14.10
C ALA A 554 -18.04 10.16 15.50
N ASP A 555 -18.17 8.99 16.12
CA ASP A 555 -18.74 8.84 17.47
C ASP A 555 -20.17 9.43 17.60
N GLY A 556 -20.98 9.23 16.55
CA GLY A 556 -22.37 9.68 16.50
C GLY A 556 -22.60 11.19 16.30
N GLY A 557 -21.54 11.97 16.10
CA GLY A 557 -21.62 13.43 15.87
C GLY A 557 -20.88 13.89 14.61
N GLU A 558 -21.25 15.06 14.09
CA GLU A 558 -20.60 15.71 12.95
C GLU A 558 -19.30 16.41 13.38
N ILE A 559 -18.23 16.20 12.63
CA ILE A 559 -16.87 16.69 12.94
C ILE A 559 -16.38 17.71 11.89
N LEU A 560 -16.69 17.49 10.61
CA LEU A 560 -16.30 18.35 9.49
C LEU A 560 -17.46 18.57 8.53
#